data_AF-A0A9X0XL75-F1
#
_entry.id   AF-A0A9X0XL75-F1
#
_cell.length_a   1.000
_cell.length_b   1.000
_cell.length_c   1.000
_cell.angle_alpha   90.00
_cell.angle_beta   90.00
_cell.angle_gamma   90.00
#
_symmetry.space_group_name_H-M   'P 1'
#
loop_
_entity.id
_entity.type
_entity.pdbx_description
1 polymer ?
#
loop_
_entity_poly.entity_id
_entity_poly.type
_entity_poly.pdbx_seq_one_letter_code
_entity_poly.pdbx_strand_id
1 'polypeptide(L)'
;MTDPTPATLVEEVRGRLAVGRGTVTPQRVADALRSAGRPVGDATVLAVHETLRAEVLGAGVLEPLLREPGVTDVLVNGADQVWVDRGSGLEPTSVRFPSDEAVRRLAQRLAAGGGRRLDESRL
;
A
#
# COMPACT_ATOMS: atom_id res chain seq x y z
N MET A 1 -29.24 -1.98 -11.05
CA MET A 1 -28.09 -1.12 -11.37
C MET A 1 -27.11 -1.31 -10.23
N THR A 2 -26.07 -2.11 -10.41
CA THR A 2 -25.18 -2.53 -9.31
C THR A 2 -24.39 -1.33 -8.82
N ASP A 3 -24.49 -1.02 -7.53
CA ASP A 3 -23.67 0.03 -6.93
C ASP A 3 -22.19 -0.27 -7.15
N PRO A 4 -21.38 0.72 -7.57
CA PRO A 4 -19.97 0.51 -7.81
C PRO A 4 -19.28 0.13 -6.51
N THR A 5 -18.50 -0.94 -6.54
CA THR A 5 -17.70 -1.33 -5.37
C THR A 5 -16.52 -0.38 -5.20
N PRO A 6 -15.98 -0.23 -3.97
CA PRO A 6 -14.77 0.55 -3.74
C PRO A 6 -13.59 0.15 -4.65
N ALA A 7 -13.43 -1.15 -4.93
CA ALA A 7 -12.37 -1.66 -5.80
C ALA A 7 -12.50 -1.19 -7.25
N THR A 8 -13.71 -1.15 -7.80
CA THR A 8 -13.93 -0.67 -9.18
C THR A 8 -13.71 0.84 -9.31
N LEU A 9 -13.97 1.61 -8.24
CA LEU A 9 -13.71 3.05 -8.21
C LEU A 9 -12.20 3.36 -8.12
N VAL A 10 -11.44 2.54 -7.40
CA VAL A 10 -9.97 2.63 -7.33
C VAL A 10 -9.34 2.44 -8.72
N GLU A 11 -9.71 1.38 -9.45
CA GLU A 11 -9.21 1.11 -10.81
C GLU A 11 -9.49 2.27 -11.77
N GLU A 12 -10.69 2.82 -11.70
CA GLU A 12 -11.15 3.89 -12.59
C GLU A 12 -10.43 5.22 -12.32
N VAL A 13 -10.21 5.56 -11.05
CA VAL A 13 -9.42 6.75 -10.67
C VAL A 13 -7.95 6.55 -11.01
N ARG A 14 -7.41 5.33 -10.89
CA ARG A 14 -6.02 5.03 -11.25
C ARG A 14 -5.74 5.31 -12.73
N GLY A 15 -6.60 4.84 -13.63
CA GLY A 15 -6.44 5.05 -15.07
C GLY A 15 -6.38 6.53 -15.49
N ARG A 16 -7.08 7.41 -14.75
CA ARG A 16 -7.12 8.85 -15.05
C ARG A 16 -5.99 9.64 -14.39
N LEU A 17 -5.58 9.26 -13.18
CA LEU A 17 -4.45 9.90 -12.51
C LEU A 17 -3.10 9.51 -13.15
N ALA A 18 -3.01 8.37 -13.84
CA ALA A 18 -1.80 7.94 -14.56
C ALA A 18 -1.37 8.88 -15.72
N VAL A 19 -2.29 9.67 -16.27
CA VAL A 19 -2.03 10.59 -17.39
C VAL A 19 -1.40 11.91 -16.92
N GLY A 20 -1.44 12.23 -15.62
CA GLY A 20 -0.87 13.46 -15.06
C GLY A 20 0.19 13.18 -13.99
N ARG A 21 1.43 13.68 -14.19
CA ARG A 21 2.49 13.56 -13.18
C ARG A 21 2.15 14.40 -11.94
N GLY A 22 2.06 13.78 -10.75
CA GLY A 22 1.87 14.49 -9.48
C GLY A 22 1.42 13.60 -8.33
N THR A 23 1.36 14.17 -7.12
CA THR A 23 0.95 13.47 -5.89
C THR A 23 -0.54 13.11 -5.90
N VAL A 24 -0.87 11.93 -5.37
CA VAL A 24 -2.27 11.46 -5.20
C VAL A 24 -2.90 12.18 -4.01
N THR A 25 -3.89 13.06 -4.25
CA THR A 25 -4.59 13.85 -3.23
C THR A 25 -6.10 13.60 -3.25
N PRO A 26 -6.82 13.76 -2.11
CA PRO A 26 -8.27 13.55 -2.06
C PRO A 26 -9.05 14.41 -3.04
N GLN A 27 -8.63 15.67 -3.24
CA GLN A 27 -9.25 16.57 -4.21
C GLN A 27 -9.12 16.06 -5.65
N ARG A 28 -7.94 15.52 -6.02
CA ARG A 28 -7.74 14.92 -7.35
C ARG A 28 -8.54 13.64 -7.54
N VAL A 29 -8.73 12.86 -6.48
CA VAL A 29 -9.61 11.69 -6.49
C VAL A 29 -11.08 12.11 -6.65
N ALA A 30 -11.52 13.14 -5.93
CA ALA A 30 -12.87 13.70 -6.05
C ALA A 30 -13.14 14.24 -7.46
N ASP A 31 -12.19 14.99 -8.03
CA ASP A 31 -12.32 15.55 -9.37
C ASP A 31 -12.31 14.46 -10.45
N ALA A 32 -11.50 13.40 -10.28
CA ALA A 32 -11.50 12.22 -11.16
C ALA A 32 -12.84 11.45 -11.11
N LEU A 33 -13.45 11.34 -9.92
CA LEU A 33 -14.75 10.68 -9.75
C LEU A 33 -15.91 11.54 -10.26
N ARG A 34 -15.89 12.85 -10.00
CA ARG A 34 -16.92 13.79 -10.45
C ARG A 34 -16.93 13.92 -11.98
N SER A 35 -15.75 13.97 -12.61
CA SER A 35 -15.63 13.97 -14.08
C SER A 35 -16.10 12.67 -14.73
N ALA A 36 -16.12 11.55 -13.99
CA ALA A 36 -16.75 10.30 -14.41
C ALA A 36 -18.29 10.29 -14.25
N GLY A 37 -18.90 11.43 -13.90
CA GLY A 37 -20.34 11.55 -13.71
C GLY A 37 -20.85 10.89 -12.42
N ARG A 38 -19.96 10.61 -11.47
CA ARG A 38 -20.29 9.94 -10.20
C ARG A 38 -20.03 10.87 -9.03
N PRO A 39 -21.02 11.69 -8.62
CA PRO A 39 -20.94 12.37 -7.34
C PRO A 39 -21.01 11.30 -6.24
N VAL A 40 -19.86 10.95 -5.69
CA VAL A 40 -19.74 10.09 -4.51
C VAL A 40 -19.63 10.96 -3.27
N GLY A 41 -20.10 10.45 -2.13
CA GLY A 41 -19.93 11.14 -0.86
C GLY A 41 -18.46 11.18 -0.43
N ASP A 42 -18.12 12.16 0.40
CA ASP A 42 -16.75 12.43 0.86
C ASP A 42 -16.07 11.20 1.47
N ALA A 43 -16.81 10.36 2.19
CA ALA A 43 -16.28 9.12 2.78
C ALA A 43 -15.74 8.13 1.73
N THR A 44 -16.35 8.06 0.55
CA THR A 44 -15.90 7.16 -0.53
C THR A 44 -14.67 7.73 -1.25
N VAL A 45 -14.63 9.05 -1.45
CA VAL A 45 -13.44 9.73 -1.98
C VAL A 45 -12.22 9.46 -1.10
N LEU A 46 -12.38 9.58 0.22
CA LEU A 46 -11.31 9.33 1.18
C LEU A 46 -10.85 7.88 1.18
N ALA A 47 -11.76 6.91 1.08
CA ALA A 47 -11.40 5.49 1.02
C ALA A 47 -10.60 5.14 -0.25
N VAL A 48 -11.03 5.62 -1.42
CA VAL A 48 -10.34 5.40 -2.70
C VAL A 48 -8.97 6.06 -2.72
N HIS A 49 -8.87 7.27 -2.14
CA HIS A 49 -7.60 7.99 -1.99
C HIS A 49 -6.58 7.20 -1.17
N GLU A 50 -6.99 6.64 -0.03
CA GLU A 50 -6.08 5.90 0.85
C GLU A 50 -5.59 4.58 0.22
N THR A 51 -6.45 3.87 -0.51
CA THR A 51 -6.04 2.66 -1.26
C THR A 51 -5.01 2.98 -2.36
N LEU A 52 -5.27 4.00 -3.18
CA LEU A 52 -4.32 4.39 -4.24
C LEU A 52 -3.01 4.93 -3.67
N ARG A 53 -3.08 5.61 -2.54
CA ARG A 53 -1.90 6.07 -1.82
C ARG A 53 -1.05 4.90 -1.32
N ALA A 54 -1.64 3.85 -0.76
CA ALA A 54 -0.91 2.66 -0.32
C ALA A 54 -0.21 1.92 -1.48
N GLU A 55 -0.83 1.86 -2.66
CA GLU A 55 -0.24 1.27 -3.87
C GLU A 55 0.92 2.08 -4.46
N VAL A 56 0.84 3.41 -4.38
CA VAL A 56 1.90 4.32 -4.85
C VAL A 56 3.09 4.38 -3.87
N LEU A 57 2.89 3.96 -2.62
CA LEU A 57 3.90 3.95 -1.56
C LEU A 57 4.60 2.57 -1.47
N GLY A 58 5.53 2.32 -2.40
CA GLY A 58 6.40 1.13 -2.44
C GLY A 58 7.10 0.78 -1.11
N ALA A 59 7.53 -0.47 -0.98
CA ALA A 59 8.19 -1.00 0.21
C ALA A 59 9.56 -0.33 0.53
N GLY A 60 9.95 0.68 -0.24
CA GLY A 60 11.06 1.57 0.03
C GLY A 60 12.38 0.81 0.08
N VAL A 61 13.07 0.89 1.21
CA VAL A 61 14.36 0.21 1.42
C VAL A 61 14.28 -1.32 1.35
N LEU A 62 13.08 -1.90 1.47
CA LEU A 62 12.88 -3.36 1.35
C LEU A 62 12.73 -3.83 -0.09
N GLU A 63 12.52 -2.91 -1.04
CA GLU A 63 12.25 -3.26 -2.43
C GLU A 63 13.29 -4.17 -3.10
N PRO A 64 14.61 -4.03 -2.83
CA PRO A 64 15.61 -4.95 -3.38
C PRO A 64 15.42 -6.37 -2.85
N LEU A 65 15.19 -6.53 -1.54
CA LEU A 65 14.99 -7.84 -0.89
C LEU A 65 13.76 -8.55 -1.43
N LEU A 66 12.66 -7.81 -1.63
CA LEU A 66 11.41 -8.34 -2.19
C LEU A 66 11.53 -8.77 -3.66
N ARG A 67 12.59 -8.36 -4.36
CA ARG A 67 12.88 -8.74 -5.74
C ARG A 67 13.96 -9.83 -5.85
N GLU A 68 14.60 -10.22 -4.75
CA GLU A 68 15.63 -11.26 -4.75
C GLU A 68 15.03 -12.64 -5.01
N PRO A 69 15.53 -13.40 -6.00
CA PRO A 69 15.09 -14.77 -6.24
C PRO A 69 15.33 -15.65 -5.02
N GLY A 70 14.29 -16.38 -4.61
CA GLY A 70 14.35 -17.32 -3.49
C GLY A 70 14.03 -16.73 -2.13
N VAL A 71 13.86 -15.41 -1.99
CA VAL A 71 13.29 -14.81 -0.77
C VAL A 71 11.79 -15.10 -0.73
N THR A 72 11.34 -15.77 0.33
CA THR A 72 9.92 -16.09 0.55
C THR A 72 9.27 -15.06 1.46
N ASP A 73 10.00 -14.60 2.48
CA ASP A 73 9.48 -13.73 3.53
C ASP A 73 10.51 -12.66 3.91
N VAL A 74 10.03 -11.44 4.22
CA VAL A 74 10.83 -10.35 4.77
C VAL A 74 10.24 -9.94 6.11
N LEU A 75 11.02 -10.09 7.18
CA LEU A 75 10.60 -9.77 8.55
C LEU A 75 11.30 -8.50 9.01
N VAL A 76 10.53 -7.56 9.56
CA VAL A 76 11.05 -6.29 10.08
C VAL A 76 10.56 -6.11 11.52
N ASN A 77 11.48 -6.25 12.47
CA ASN A 77 11.20 -6.12 13.89
C ASN A 77 11.66 -4.77 14.49
N GLY A 78 12.49 -4.03 13.76
CA GLY A 78 13.09 -2.77 14.18
C GLY A 78 13.99 -2.19 13.09
N ALA A 79 14.51 -0.99 13.30
CA ALA A 79 15.24 -0.25 12.27
C ALA A 79 16.46 -1.01 11.72
N ASP A 80 17.14 -1.69 12.63
CA ASP A 80 18.33 -2.50 12.36
C ASP A 80 18.04 -4.01 12.34
N GLN A 81 16.76 -4.40 12.44
CA GLN A 81 16.33 -5.79 12.58
C GLN A 81 15.47 -6.20 11.39
N VAL A 82 16.12 -6.32 10.23
CA VAL A 82 15.52 -6.78 8.97
C VAL A 82 16.09 -8.13 8.59
N TRP A 83 15.22 -9.11 8.43
CA TRP A 83 15.54 -10.50 8.15
C TRP A 83 14.82 -10.98 6.89
N VAL A 84 15.38 -12.00 6.23
CA VAL A 84 14.76 -12.69 5.10
C VAL A 84 14.73 -14.18 5.39
N ASP A 85 13.70 -14.87 4.90
CA ASP A 85 13.67 -16.33 4.81
C ASP A 85 13.80 -16.74 3.34
N ARG A 86 14.60 -17.78 3.08
CA ARG A 86 14.78 -18.39 1.75
C ARG A 86 14.42 -19.87 1.72
N GLY A 87 13.70 -20.36 2.72
CA GLY A 87 13.32 -21.76 2.90
C GLY A 87 14.29 -22.58 3.77
N SER A 88 15.36 -21.95 4.28
CA SER A 88 16.34 -22.52 5.20
C SER A 88 16.32 -21.88 6.60
N GLY A 89 15.39 -20.94 6.83
CA GLY A 89 15.26 -20.19 8.07
C GLY A 89 15.69 -18.73 7.93
N LEU A 90 15.59 -17.99 9.04
CA LEU A 90 15.78 -16.54 9.07
C LEU A 90 17.26 -16.14 8.95
N GLU A 91 17.56 -15.28 7.98
CA GLU A 91 18.89 -14.72 7.71
C GLU A 91 18.87 -13.20 7.85
N PRO A 92 19.86 -12.59 8.54
CA PRO A 92 19.90 -11.15 8.71
C PRO A 92 20.30 -10.46 7.41
N THR A 93 19.74 -9.28 7.16
CA THR A 93 20.08 -8.47 5.99
C THR A 93 20.95 -7.27 6.37
N SER A 94 21.51 -6.60 5.36
CA SER A 94 22.18 -5.30 5.51
C SER A 94 21.23 -4.11 5.39
N VAL A 95 19.94 -4.35 5.09
CA VAL A 95 18.96 -3.27 4.96
C VAL A 95 18.68 -2.66 6.32
N ARG A 96 18.64 -1.33 6.35
CA ARG A 96 18.40 -0.53 7.54
C ARG A 96 17.35 0.53 7.26
N PHE A 97 16.46 0.72 8.22
CA PHE A 97 15.58 1.87 8.25
C PHE A 97 16.27 3.02 8.98
N PRO A 98 15.91 4.27 8.66
CA PRO A 98 16.47 5.43 9.37
C PRO A 98 16.03 5.49 10.84
N SER A 99 14.93 4.83 11.22
CA SER A 99 14.46 4.69 12.61
C SER A 99 13.34 3.66 12.74
N ASP A 100 13.05 3.22 13.97
CA ASP A 100 11.91 2.35 14.27
C ASP A 100 10.58 3.02 13.92
N GLU A 101 10.55 4.34 13.95
CA GLU A 101 9.38 5.09 13.53
C GLU A 101 9.13 4.94 12.03
N ALA A 102 10.18 4.87 11.21
CA ALA A 102 10.04 4.60 9.78
C ALA A 102 9.49 3.19 9.50
N VAL A 103 9.91 2.20 10.31
CA VAL A 103 9.36 0.84 10.27
C VAL A 103 7.86 0.85 10.59
N ARG A 104 7.47 1.50 11.70
CA ARG A 104 6.05 1.61 12.08
C ARG A 104 5.21 2.29 11.00
N ARG A 105 5.74 3.36 10.36
CA ARG A 105 5.07 4.04 9.25
C ARG A 105 4.92 3.14 8.03
N LEU A 106 5.89 2.27 7.73
CA LEU A 106 5.75 1.30 6.65
C LEU A 106 4.68 0.24 6.96
N ALA A 107 4.71 -0.34 8.17
CA ALA A 107 3.72 -1.34 8.58
C ALA A 107 2.28 -0.80 8.51
N GLN A 108 2.07 0.43 8.97
CA GLN A 108 0.76 1.09 8.90
C GLN A 108 0.28 1.28 7.44
N ARG A 109 1.17 1.65 6.51
CA ARG A 109 0.84 1.76 5.08
C ARG A 109 0.47 0.42 4.46
N LEU A 110 1.25 -0.62 4.74
CA LEU A 110 1.00 -1.97 4.22
C LEU A 110 -0.32 -2.53 4.77
N ALA A 111 -0.62 -2.31 6.05
CA ALA A 111 -1.89 -2.69 6.66
C ALA A 111 -3.08 -1.96 6.03
N ALA A 112 -2.94 -0.65 5.75
CA ALA A 112 -3.99 0.14 5.11
C ALA A 112 -4.27 -0.28 3.65
N GLY A 113 -3.24 -0.66 2.89
CA GLY A 113 -3.40 -1.17 1.52
C GLY A 113 -3.87 -2.63 1.43
N GLY A 114 -3.52 -3.45 2.42
CA GLY A 114 -3.83 -4.88 2.49
C GLY A 114 -5.14 -5.23 3.19
N GLY A 115 -6.01 -4.25 3.46
CA GLY A 115 -7.18 -4.31 4.35
C GLY A 115 -8.31 -5.28 4.02
N ARG A 116 -8.04 -6.49 3.51
CA ARG A 116 -8.99 -7.63 3.55
C ARG A 116 -8.42 -8.97 4.02
N ARG A 117 -7.12 -9.13 4.34
CA ARG A 117 -6.57 -10.42 4.84
C ARG A 117 -5.49 -10.32 5.92
N LEU A 118 -5.50 -9.27 6.74
CA LEU A 118 -4.69 -9.22 7.97
C LEU A 118 -5.55 -9.37 9.24
N ASP A 119 -6.78 -9.84 9.08
CA ASP A 119 -7.59 -10.28 10.21
C ASP A 119 -7.46 -11.80 10.36
N GLU A 120 -7.47 -12.26 11.61
CA GLU A 120 -7.54 -13.66 12.06
C GLU A 120 -6.20 -14.44 12.13
N SER A 121 -5.36 -14.09 13.10
CA SER A 121 -4.56 -15.09 13.82
C SER A 121 -4.93 -15.08 15.30
N ARG A 122 -6.15 -15.54 15.57
CA ARG A 122 -6.56 -16.12 16.84
C ARG A 122 -7.80 -16.96 16.63
N LEU A 123 -7.61 -18.27 16.61
CA LEU A 123 -8.45 -19.25 17.30
C LEU A 123 -7.54 -20.39 17.74
#